data_AF-A0A4U0V559-F1
#
_entry.id   AF-A0A4U0V559-F1
#
_cell.length_a   1.000
_cell.length_b   1.000
_cell.length_c   1.000
_cell.angle_alpha   90.00
_cell.angle_beta   90.00
_cell.angle_gamma   90.00
#
_symmetry.space_group_name_H-M   'P 1'
#
loop_
_entity.id
_entity.type
_entity.pdbx_description
1 polymer ?
#
loop_
_entity_poly.entity_id
_entity_poly.type
_entity_poly.pdbx_seq_one_letter_code
_entity_poly.pdbx_strand_id
1 'polypeptide(L)'
;MAPQSSSTTTSSDTSSQGPLWFWREFEEPLGYLSQWYESAFEVDGVTYLTAEMWMMIQKAKLFGDEETAQKMMETTVPAEHQALGRKAKGFDRKKWDQRSSIGK
;
A
#
# COMPACT_ATOMS: atom_id res chain seq x y z
N MET A 1 42.20 4.06 -4.59
CA MET A 1 41.11 4.55 -5.47
C MET A 1 39.79 4.34 -4.74
N ALA A 2 39.19 5.40 -4.21
CA ALA A 2 37.88 5.36 -3.57
C ALA A 2 36.89 6.09 -4.49
N PRO A 3 35.64 5.60 -4.67
CA PRO A 3 34.65 6.30 -5.46
C PRO A 3 34.17 7.55 -4.69
N GLN A 4 34.20 8.71 -5.36
CA GLN A 4 33.64 9.93 -4.80
C GLN A 4 32.11 9.87 -4.84
N SER A 5 31.51 10.15 -3.69
CA SER A 5 30.08 10.40 -3.54
C SER A 5 29.72 11.70 -4.25
N SER A 6 29.00 11.60 -5.37
CA SER A 6 28.38 12.75 -6.01
C SER A 6 27.16 13.18 -5.20
N SER A 7 27.36 14.20 -4.37
CA SER A 7 26.29 14.98 -3.74
C SER A 7 25.56 15.78 -4.81
N THR A 8 24.37 15.34 -5.19
CA THR A 8 23.45 16.19 -5.96
C THR A 8 22.83 17.21 -5.01
N THR A 9 23.29 18.45 -5.13
CA THR A 9 22.68 19.64 -4.55
C THR A 9 21.25 19.78 -5.07
N THR A 10 20.25 19.51 -4.23
CA THR A 10 18.87 19.90 -4.52
C THR A 10 18.70 21.34 -4.07
N SER A 11 18.75 22.26 -5.04
CA SER A 11 18.38 23.65 -4.85
C SER A 11 16.91 23.74 -4.42
N SER A 12 16.71 24.24 -3.21
CA SER A 12 15.42 24.50 -2.58
C SER A 12 14.83 25.82 -3.09
N ASP A 13 13.90 25.75 -4.05
CA ASP A 13 12.83 26.75 -4.13
C ASP A 13 11.70 26.27 -5.06
N THR A 14 10.59 25.81 -4.48
CA THR A 14 9.27 25.97 -5.13
C THR A 14 8.19 25.88 -4.05
N SER A 15 7.72 27.03 -3.59
CA SER A 15 6.43 27.15 -2.90
C SER A 15 5.30 26.81 -3.88
N SER A 16 4.98 25.53 -4.05
CA SER A 16 3.80 25.09 -4.81
C SER A 16 2.53 25.31 -3.96
N GLN A 17 1.93 26.48 -4.06
CA GLN A 17 0.64 26.80 -3.41
C GLN A 17 -0.55 26.17 -4.16
N GLY A 18 -0.50 24.87 -4.45
CA GLY A 18 -1.57 24.15 -5.16
C GLY A 18 -1.67 22.69 -4.73
N PRO A 19 -2.82 22.03 -5.01
CA PRO A 19 -2.98 20.61 -4.74
C PRO A 19 -1.96 19.79 -5.55
N LEU A 20 -1.40 18.76 -4.91
CA LEU A 20 -0.56 17.76 -5.56
C LEU A 20 -1.45 16.68 -6.17
N TRP A 21 -1.32 16.49 -7.48
CA TRP A 21 -2.02 15.43 -8.21
C TRP A 21 -1.07 14.26 -8.44
N PHE A 22 -1.54 13.05 -8.14
CA PHE A 22 -0.83 11.79 -8.39
C PHE A 22 -1.85 10.76 -8.87
N TRP A 23 -1.43 9.81 -9.70
CA TRP A 23 -2.34 8.82 -10.26
C TRP A 23 -1.82 7.39 -10.16
N ARG A 24 -0.60 7.10 -10.62
CA ARG A 24 -0.05 5.72 -10.62
C ARG A 24 1.26 5.59 -9.87
N GLU A 25 1.47 4.37 -9.37
CA GLU A 25 2.65 3.93 -8.63
C GLU A 25 3.96 4.07 -9.41
N PHE A 26 3.93 4.02 -10.74
CA PHE A 26 5.12 4.15 -11.59
C PHE A 26 5.34 5.56 -12.13
N GLU A 27 4.51 6.55 -11.76
CA GLU A 27 4.68 7.93 -12.20
C GLU A 27 5.74 8.64 -11.35
N GLU A 28 6.71 9.28 -12.00
CA GLU A 28 7.69 10.12 -11.30
C GLU A 28 7.26 11.60 -11.34
N PRO A 29 7.49 12.40 -10.28
CA PRO A 29 8.16 12.04 -9.04
C PRO A 29 7.20 11.59 -7.92
N LEU A 30 5.89 11.52 -8.17
CA LEU A 30 4.87 11.43 -7.11
C LEU A 30 4.25 10.04 -6.93
N GLY A 31 4.73 9.02 -7.65
CA GLY A 31 4.18 7.66 -7.63
C GLY A 31 4.27 7.01 -6.26
N TYR A 32 5.23 7.43 -5.42
CA TYR A 32 5.35 7.01 -4.02
C TYR A 32 4.13 7.37 -3.15
N LEU A 33 3.26 8.28 -3.62
CA LEU A 33 2.00 8.60 -2.95
C LEU A 33 0.89 7.57 -3.25
N SER A 34 1.08 6.69 -4.23
CA SER A 34 0.16 5.59 -4.51
C SER A 34 0.28 4.48 -3.46
N GLN A 35 -0.85 3.93 -3.04
CA GLN A 35 -0.89 2.77 -2.13
C GLN A 35 -0.32 1.50 -2.75
N TRP A 36 -0.23 1.45 -4.09
CA TRP A 36 0.38 0.36 -4.86
C TRP A 36 1.88 0.56 -5.10
N TYR A 37 2.48 1.65 -4.63
CA TYR A 37 3.92 1.84 -4.72
C TYR A 37 4.68 0.76 -3.94
N GLU A 38 5.70 0.18 -4.56
CA GLU A 38 6.55 -0.83 -3.94
C GLU A 38 7.47 -0.17 -2.92
N SER A 39 7.05 -0.21 -1.67
CA SER A 39 7.82 0.25 -0.51
C SER A 39 7.64 -0.78 0.60
N ALA A 40 8.42 -1.85 0.53
CA ALA A 40 8.26 -2.99 1.41
C ALA A 40 8.38 -2.61 2.90
N PHE A 41 7.49 -3.16 3.73
CA PHE A 41 7.50 -2.98 5.17
C PHE A 41 7.08 -4.25 5.89
N GLU A 42 7.43 -4.35 7.18
CA GLU A 42 7.14 -5.52 8.01
C GLU A 42 6.12 -5.17 9.10
N VAL A 43 5.15 -6.06 9.32
CA VAL A 43 4.21 -6.00 10.45
C VAL A 43 4.12 -7.40 11.05
N ASP A 44 4.40 -7.53 12.35
CA ASP A 44 4.36 -8.79 13.10
C ASP A 44 5.15 -9.94 12.43
N GLY A 45 6.31 -9.64 11.84
CA GLY A 45 7.15 -10.62 11.15
C GLY A 45 6.70 -10.99 9.73
N VAL A 46 5.68 -10.33 9.19
CA VAL A 46 5.20 -10.52 7.81
C VAL A 46 5.57 -9.31 6.95
N THR A 47 6.24 -9.56 5.84
CA THR A 47 6.62 -8.53 4.86
C THR A 47 5.52 -8.31 3.83
N TYR A 48 5.17 -7.04 3.62
CA TYR A 48 4.21 -6.60 2.61
C TYR A 48 4.91 -5.68 1.62
N LEU A 49 4.74 -5.92 0.33
CA LEU A 49 5.41 -5.13 -0.72
C LEU A 49 4.80 -3.74 -0.89
N THR A 50 3.48 -3.61 -0.67
CA THR A 50 2.73 -2.37 -0.82
C THR A 50 1.73 -2.20 0.31
N ALA A 51 1.31 -0.95 0.56
CA ALA A 51 0.30 -0.65 1.58
C ALA A 51 -1.05 -1.30 1.24
N GLU A 52 -1.45 -1.31 -0.03
CA GLU A 52 -2.72 -1.88 -0.46
C GLU A 52 -2.78 -3.39 -0.20
N MET A 53 -1.70 -4.13 -0.45
CA MET A 53 -1.65 -5.57 -0.15
C MET A 53 -1.88 -5.86 1.33
N TRP A 54 -1.24 -5.10 2.23
CA TRP A 54 -1.49 -5.21 3.66
C TRP A 54 -2.96 -4.93 3.98
N MET A 55 -3.53 -3.83 3.45
CA MET A 55 -4.93 -3.47 3.69
C MET A 55 -5.90 -4.58 3.28
N MET A 56 -5.68 -5.21 2.13
CA MET A 56 -6.53 -6.30 1.62
C MET A 56 -6.43 -7.57 2.48
N ILE A 57 -5.21 -7.96 2.88
CA ILE A 57 -4.98 -9.12 3.75
C ILE A 57 -5.61 -8.90 5.12
N GLN A 58 -5.40 -7.72 5.72
CA GLN A 58 -5.95 -7.40 7.04
C GLN A 58 -7.47 -7.29 7.00
N LYS A 59 -8.05 -6.84 5.88
CA LYS A 59 -9.49 -6.87 5.66
C LYS A 59 -10.03 -8.31 5.63
N ALA A 60 -9.39 -9.22 4.89
CA ALA A 60 -9.81 -10.61 4.85
C ALA A 60 -9.76 -11.26 6.25
N LYS A 61 -8.67 -11.05 7.01
CA LYS A 61 -8.55 -11.49 8.41
C LYS A 61 -9.64 -10.90 9.32
N LEU A 62 -9.93 -9.60 9.19
CA LEU A 62 -10.96 -8.93 10.00
C LEU A 62 -12.35 -9.56 9.84
N PHE A 63 -12.65 -10.09 8.65
CA PHE A 63 -13.91 -10.76 8.35
C PHE A 63 -13.86 -12.28 8.49
N GLY A 64 -12.76 -12.81 9.04
CA GLY A 64 -12.58 -14.24 9.31
C GLY A 64 -12.32 -15.08 8.05
N ASP A 65 -11.95 -14.46 6.92
CA ASP A 65 -11.59 -15.17 5.69
C ASP A 65 -10.09 -15.44 5.63
N GLU A 66 -9.64 -16.32 6.53
CA GLU A 66 -8.23 -16.73 6.64
C GLU A 66 -7.74 -17.44 5.38
N GLU A 67 -8.62 -18.18 4.68
CA GLU A 67 -8.27 -18.87 3.44
C GLU A 67 -7.87 -17.88 2.34
N THR A 68 -8.65 -16.80 2.17
CA THR A 68 -8.32 -15.74 1.21
C THR A 68 -7.08 -14.96 1.65
N ALA A 69 -6.95 -14.68 2.95
CA ALA A 69 -5.77 -14.00 3.49
C ALA A 69 -4.47 -14.77 3.22
N GLN A 70 -4.47 -16.10 3.39
CA GLN A 70 -3.32 -16.96 3.10
C GLN A 70 -2.96 -16.92 1.61
N LYS A 71 -3.94 -17.08 0.71
CA LYS A 71 -3.70 -16.98 -0.75
C LYS A 71 -3.14 -15.62 -1.16
N MET A 72 -3.59 -14.55 -0.52
CA MET A 72 -3.05 -13.20 -0.74
C MET A 72 -1.60 -13.06 -0.27
N MET A 73 -1.19 -13.75 0.80
CA MET A 73 0.22 -13.74 1.25
C MET A 73 1.16 -14.48 0.29
N GLU A 74 0.63 -15.37 -0.56
CA GLU A 74 1.41 -16.15 -1.53
C GLU A 74 1.70 -15.41 -2.85
N THR A 75 1.12 -14.22 -3.04
CA THR A 75 1.27 -13.43 -4.26
C THR A 75 1.58 -11.97 -3.97
N THR A 76 2.37 -11.35 -4.85
CA THR A 76 2.62 -9.91 -4.88
C THR A 76 1.94 -9.22 -6.06
N VAL A 77 1.20 -9.95 -6.89
CA VAL A 77 0.61 -9.44 -8.12
C VAL A 77 -0.68 -8.65 -7.81
N PRO A 78 -0.77 -7.35 -8.13
CA PRO A 78 -1.94 -6.53 -7.82
C PRO A 78 -3.26 -7.08 -8.36
N ALA A 79 -3.25 -7.60 -9.59
CA ALA A 79 -4.44 -8.17 -10.23
C ALA A 79 -4.96 -9.42 -9.48
N GLU A 80 -4.07 -10.24 -8.94
CA GLU A 80 -4.43 -11.43 -8.15
C GLU A 80 -4.99 -11.03 -6.79
N HIS A 81 -4.35 -10.08 -6.10
CA HIS A 81 -4.87 -9.48 -4.87
C HIS A 81 -6.29 -8.95 -5.07
N GLN A 82 -6.51 -8.13 -6.10
CA GLN A 82 -7.82 -7.60 -6.44
C GLN A 82 -8.85 -8.71 -6.73
N ALA A 83 -8.45 -9.77 -7.45
CA ALA A 83 -9.33 -10.89 -7.75
C ALA A 83 -9.70 -11.69 -6.48
N LEU A 84 -8.74 -11.91 -5.58
CA LEU A 84 -8.95 -12.55 -4.28
C LEU A 84 -9.84 -11.67 -3.38
N GLY A 85 -9.61 -10.36 -3.33
CA GLY A 85 -10.37 -9.43 -2.51
C GLY A 85 -11.84 -9.32 -2.91
N ARG A 86 -12.15 -9.50 -4.20
CA ARG A 86 -13.55 -9.62 -4.68
C ARG A 86 -14.24 -10.91 -4.25
N LYS A 87 -13.47 -11.97 -3.95
CA LYS A 87 -13.96 -13.26 -3.47
C LYS A 87 -14.00 -13.36 -1.95
N ALA A 88 -13.34 -12.43 -1.24
CA ALA A 88 -13.29 -12.40 0.21
C ALA A 88 -14.72 -12.38 0.81
N LYS A 89 -14.98 -13.32 1.72
CA LYS A 89 -16.27 -13.53 2.35
C LYS A 89 -16.44 -12.64 3.58
N GLY A 90 -17.68 -12.53 4.04
CA GLY A 90 -17.97 -11.91 5.34
C GLY A 90 -17.83 -10.38 5.38
N PHE A 91 -17.58 -9.71 4.25
CA PHE A 91 -17.47 -8.25 4.22
C PHE A 91 -18.74 -7.58 4.75
N ASP A 92 -18.58 -6.89 5.87
CA ASP A 92 -19.60 -6.03 6.46
C ASP A 92 -19.08 -4.60 6.46
N ARG A 93 -19.75 -3.76 5.67
CA ARG A 93 -19.37 -2.35 5.51
C ARG A 93 -19.37 -1.60 6.85
N LYS A 94 -20.33 -1.87 7.75
CA LYS A 94 -20.42 -1.18 9.05
C LYS A 94 -19.24 -1.56 9.96
N LYS A 95 -18.89 -2.85 10.00
CA LYS A 95 -17.72 -3.33 10.77
C LYS A 95 -16.42 -2.79 10.20
N TRP A 96 -16.30 -2.73 8.87
CA TRP A 96 -15.15 -2.13 8.21
C TRP A 96 -15.00 -0.66 8.59
N ASP A 97 -16.07 0.13 8.45
CA ASP A 97 -16.04 1.56 8.71
C ASP A 97 -15.69 1.85 10.19
N GLN A 98 -16.22 1.11 11.16
CA GLN A 98 -15.87 1.27 12.59
C GLN A 98 -14.38 1.07 12.90
N ARG A 99 -13.69 0.18 12.17
CA ARG A 99 -12.27 -0.11 12.38
C ARG A 99 -11.37 0.77 11.53
N SER A 100 -11.81 1.15 10.33
CA SER A 100 -11.06 1.97 9.38
C SER A 100 -11.20 3.47 9.63
N SER A 101 -12.25 3.91 10.34
CA SER A 101 -12.31 5.24 10.93
C SER A 101 -11.60 5.23 12.30
N ILE A 102 -10.28 5.38 12.28
CA ILE A 102 -9.59 5.95 13.46
C ILE A 102 -10.13 7.37 13.63
N GLY A 103 -10.98 7.55 14.64
CA GLY A 103 -11.42 8.85 15.18
C GLY A 103 -12.01 9.84 14.18
N LYS A 104 -13.34 9.89 14.10
CA LYS A 104 -14.02 11.20 14.07
C LYS A 104 -14.55 11.49 15.46
#